data_AF-W7FLE9-F1
#
_entry.id   AF-W7FLE9-F1
#
_cell.length_a   1.000
_cell.length_b   1.000
_cell.length_c   1.000
_cell.angle_alpha   90.00
_cell.angle_beta   90.00
_cell.angle_gamma   90.00
#
_symmetry.space_group_name_H-M   'P 1'
#
loop_
_entity.id
_entity.type
_entity.pdbx_description
1 polymer ?
#
loop_
_entity_poly.entity_id
_entity_poly.type
_entity_poly.pdbx_seq_one_letter_code
_entity_poly.pdbx_strand_id
1 'polypeptide(L)'
;MHEKIKEEKKELNSIPKCKNKTIFHISLICIITILSRICCIINTVIWSKLIKPYKFSNNLLCEEKNGESFLWNILKCFSYWDGEYFLRLSLNGTEYNYEQNHAFFPTLPLIIIYIKRILTKYCIYECTNCVIYILIMLVVNNLFFLIASIGIYVYSLIHFRNENYDIDEFKISSGKEHNCYYSYKINNVKESYRFSFFISILYAFSLGNIHASSFYNESIFSCFSIWGFNFLQLCISSKKRGEKKNYIYEILCILCFATCSCFRSNGILFLIPVFFFNIQSCVFFQKYLQEVPNKEKGKCETIITFKHFNNKYKLLTFIFHWMKALIEAIIIILPFVIFQLYAYNLYCTEGNELLKEENKKFYVFFFNLFKDPNKYINIWNNKKSLLINRPWCNNIFPFIYNYIQYKYWNVQIFKSLFSPNVNILYSAPVYFISFHCIYTFIKNNKSSYNKLSLLNNHLWGGVIHLFVLSFYILLCAHTEIILRLIISCPMFYLHYGYLLRYFEKWNYLFFINLLYFFVGPALFGTYIAWT
;
A
#
# COMPACT_ATOMS: atom_id res chain seq x y z
N MET A 1 -9.95 1.28 -46.95
CA MET A 1 -8.57 1.80 -46.79
C MET A 1 -8.55 3.31 -46.51
N HIS A 2 -9.31 4.13 -47.24
CA HIS A 2 -9.40 5.57 -47.01
C HIS A 2 -10.02 5.99 -45.65
N GLU A 3 -10.96 5.23 -45.10
CA GLU A 3 -11.53 5.51 -43.76
C GLU A 3 -10.56 5.20 -42.62
N LYS A 4 -9.84 4.05 -42.68
CA LYS A 4 -8.77 3.71 -41.73
C LYS A 4 -7.66 4.77 -41.69
N ILE A 5 -7.25 5.29 -42.86
CA ILE A 5 -6.25 6.36 -42.95
C ILE A 5 -6.79 7.69 -42.41
N LYS A 6 -8.11 7.94 -42.49
CA LYS A 6 -8.77 9.12 -41.90
C LYS A 6 -8.89 9.00 -40.37
N GLU A 7 -9.11 7.81 -39.84
CA GLU A 7 -9.11 7.53 -38.40
C GLU A 7 -7.70 7.62 -37.81
N GLU A 8 -6.68 7.02 -38.44
CA GLU A 8 -5.27 7.15 -38.04
C GLU A 8 -4.80 8.60 -38.06
N LYS A 9 -5.19 9.40 -39.07
CA LYS A 9 -4.88 10.85 -39.12
C LYS A 9 -5.64 11.66 -38.05
N LYS A 10 -6.86 11.26 -37.67
CA LYS A 10 -7.60 11.89 -36.54
C LYS A 10 -6.97 11.55 -35.20
N GLU A 11 -6.51 10.31 -35.01
CA GLU A 11 -5.77 9.90 -33.83
C GLU A 11 -4.45 10.67 -33.71
N LEU A 12 -3.65 10.74 -34.78
CA LEU A 12 -2.36 11.46 -34.78
C LEU A 12 -2.52 12.96 -34.44
N ASN A 13 -3.56 13.61 -34.97
CA ASN A 13 -3.88 15.01 -34.69
C ASN A 13 -4.46 15.25 -33.27
N SER A 14 -4.89 14.20 -32.57
CA SER A 14 -5.42 14.28 -31.20
C SER A 14 -4.34 14.14 -30.12
N ILE A 15 -3.19 13.54 -30.44
CA ILE A 15 -2.08 13.28 -29.52
C ILE A 15 -1.51 14.57 -28.87
N PRO A 16 -1.30 15.70 -29.60
CA PRO A 16 -0.82 16.94 -28.98
C PRO A 16 -1.86 17.55 -28.02
N LYS A 17 -3.15 17.51 -28.40
CA LYS A 17 -4.26 17.99 -27.56
C LYS A 17 -4.44 17.16 -26.28
N CYS A 18 -4.20 15.85 -26.34
CA CYS A 18 -4.27 14.96 -25.18
C CYS A 18 -3.08 15.14 -24.21
N LYS A 19 -1.86 15.34 -24.73
CA LYS A 19 -0.68 15.66 -23.90
C LYS A 19 -0.88 16.95 -23.10
N ASN A 20 -1.37 18.01 -23.75
CA ASN A 20 -1.62 19.29 -23.08
C ASN A 20 -2.69 19.18 -21.98
N LYS A 21 -3.75 18.39 -22.18
CA LYS A 21 -4.75 18.11 -21.15
C LYS A 21 -4.19 17.32 -19.97
N THR A 22 -3.31 16.36 -20.23
CA THR A 22 -2.69 15.55 -19.17
C THR A 22 -1.83 16.42 -18.25
N ILE A 23 -0.97 17.26 -18.82
CA ILE A 23 -0.13 18.20 -18.06
C ILE A 23 -1.02 19.16 -17.25
N PHE A 24 -2.06 19.72 -17.86
CA PHE A 24 -3.00 20.60 -17.18
C PHE A 24 -3.67 19.93 -15.97
N HIS A 25 -4.20 18.71 -16.14
CA HIS A 25 -4.82 17.96 -15.04
C HIS A 25 -3.83 17.65 -13.92
N ILE A 26 -2.60 17.24 -14.26
CA ILE A 26 -1.57 16.94 -13.26
C ILE A 26 -1.21 18.21 -12.47
N SER A 27 -0.99 19.34 -13.14
CA SER A 27 -0.71 20.62 -12.45
C SER A 27 -1.83 21.01 -11.49
N LEU A 28 -3.10 20.85 -11.92
CA LEU A 28 -4.26 21.15 -11.09
C LEU A 28 -4.38 20.18 -9.90
N ILE A 29 -4.12 18.87 -10.10
CA ILE A 29 -4.05 17.88 -9.02
C ILE A 29 -2.98 18.28 -8.00
N CYS A 30 -1.81 18.72 -8.47
CA CYS A 30 -0.74 19.15 -7.58
C CYS A 30 -1.16 20.34 -6.71
N ILE A 31 -1.75 21.36 -7.32
CA ILE A 31 -2.23 22.55 -6.60
C ILE A 31 -3.29 22.16 -5.55
N ILE A 32 -4.32 21.40 -5.96
CA ILE A 32 -5.40 20.98 -5.05
C ILE A 32 -4.85 20.11 -3.91
N THR A 33 -3.93 19.18 -4.22
CA THR A 33 -3.34 18.31 -3.21
C THR A 33 -2.53 19.14 -2.21
N ILE A 34 -1.67 20.05 -2.66
CA ILE A 34 -0.88 20.93 -1.79
C ILE A 34 -1.78 21.78 -0.90
N LEU A 35 -2.84 22.38 -1.46
CA LEU A 35 -3.81 23.16 -0.68
C LEU A 35 -4.53 22.29 0.37
N SER A 36 -4.92 21.06 0.01
CA SER A 36 -5.53 20.12 0.97
C SER A 36 -4.59 19.78 2.14
N ARG A 37 -3.29 19.64 1.86
CA ARG A 37 -2.26 19.35 2.88
C ARG A 37 -2.05 20.55 3.80
N ILE A 38 -1.91 21.75 3.23
CA ILE A 38 -1.77 22.99 3.99
C ILE A 38 -2.99 23.19 4.89
N CYS A 39 -4.20 22.97 4.38
CA CYS A 39 -5.44 23.03 5.17
C CYS A 39 -5.42 22.05 6.34
N CYS A 40 -5.01 20.80 6.13
CA CYS A 40 -4.87 19.79 7.18
C CYS A 40 -3.89 20.23 8.28
N ILE A 41 -2.71 20.71 7.89
CA ILE A 41 -1.66 21.17 8.81
C ILE A 41 -2.16 22.35 9.66
N ILE A 42 -2.73 23.37 9.00
CA ILE A 42 -3.27 24.55 9.69
C ILE A 42 -4.37 24.15 10.66
N ASN A 43 -5.31 23.31 10.22
CA ASN A 43 -6.42 22.83 11.06
C ASN A 43 -5.90 22.11 12.31
N THR A 44 -4.92 21.21 12.16
CA THR A 44 -4.30 20.49 13.30
C THR A 44 -3.66 21.46 14.29
N VAL A 45 -2.89 22.42 13.79
CA VAL A 45 -2.18 23.41 14.63
C VAL A 45 -3.18 24.31 15.38
N ILE A 46 -4.25 24.76 14.72
CA ILE A 46 -5.28 25.58 15.36
C ILE A 46 -5.92 24.81 16.53
N TRP A 47 -6.39 23.59 16.29
CA TRP A 47 -7.09 22.81 17.33
C TRP A 47 -6.19 22.37 18.48
N SER A 48 -4.95 21.99 18.20
CA SER A 48 -3.96 21.64 19.24
C SER A 48 -3.65 22.81 20.18
N LYS A 49 -3.83 24.06 19.73
CA LYS A 49 -3.69 25.25 20.59
C LYS A 49 -4.97 25.57 21.37
N LEU A 50 -6.14 25.30 20.78
CA LEU A 50 -7.43 25.57 21.40
C LEU A 50 -7.75 24.60 22.54
N ILE A 51 -7.38 23.33 22.40
CA ILE A 51 -7.68 22.28 23.38
C ILE A 51 -6.37 21.71 23.92
N LYS A 52 -6.19 21.79 25.25
CA LYS A 52 -5.02 21.22 25.90
C LYS A 52 -5.03 19.69 25.81
N PRO A 53 -3.92 19.05 25.43
CA PRO A 53 -3.82 17.60 25.41
C PRO A 53 -3.84 17.05 26.83
N TYR A 54 -4.45 15.88 27.04
CA TYR A 54 -4.40 15.18 28.34
C TYR A 54 -3.06 14.48 28.59
N LYS A 55 -2.27 14.23 27.53
CA LYS A 55 -1.00 13.49 27.56
C LYS A 55 0.19 14.41 27.25
N PHE A 56 1.24 14.32 28.05
CA PHE A 56 2.44 15.19 27.97
C PHE A 56 3.75 14.43 27.68
N SER A 57 3.70 13.19 27.19
CA SER A 57 4.88 12.34 26.94
C SER A 57 5.91 12.99 26.01
N ASN A 58 5.44 13.71 24.97
CA ASN A 58 6.31 14.41 24.03
C ASN A 58 7.02 15.61 24.64
N ASN A 59 6.42 16.26 25.65
CA ASN A 59 7.08 17.36 26.34
C ASN A 59 8.30 16.84 27.12
N LEU A 60 8.17 15.70 27.80
CA LEU A 60 9.29 15.07 28.52
C LEU A 60 10.39 14.55 27.57
N LEU A 61 10.01 14.06 26.39
CA LEU A 61 10.97 13.52 25.41
C LEU A 61 11.85 14.60 24.76
N CYS A 62 11.34 15.83 24.69
CA CYS A 62 11.95 16.93 23.96
C CYS A 62 12.08 18.19 24.82
N GLU A 63 12.15 18.03 26.14
CA GLU A 63 12.23 19.14 27.08
C GLU A 63 13.60 19.83 26.95
N GLU A 64 13.57 21.14 26.68
CA GLU A 64 14.78 21.95 26.57
C GLU A 64 15.12 22.58 27.93
N LYS A 65 16.41 22.73 28.23
CA LYS A 65 16.90 23.36 29.48
C LYS A 65 16.40 24.79 29.69
N ASN A 66 15.95 25.46 28.62
CA ASN A 66 15.49 26.86 28.63
C ASN A 66 13.96 27.00 28.43
N GLY A 67 13.20 25.91 28.54
CA GLY A 67 11.74 25.89 28.29
C GLY A 67 11.37 25.51 26.86
N GLU A 68 10.08 25.22 26.60
CA GLU A 68 9.61 24.79 25.28
C GLU A 68 9.86 25.86 24.19
N SER A 69 10.57 25.50 23.12
CA SER A 69 10.72 26.39 21.96
C SER A 69 9.37 26.65 21.28
N PHE A 70 9.15 27.88 20.81
CA PHE A 70 7.90 28.28 20.14
C PHE A 70 7.56 27.37 18.95
N LEU A 71 8.58 26.98 18.18
CA LEU A 71 8.45 26.05 17.05
C LEU A 71 8.03 24.65 17.51
N TRP A 72 8.60 24.14 18.61
CA TRP A 72 8.20 22.86 19.17
C TRP A 72 6.73 22.86 19.60
N ASN A 73 6.28 23.93 20.25
CA ASN A 73 4.90 24.05 20.70
C ASN A 73 3.89 23.99 19.52
N ILE A 74 4.27 24.48 18.34
CA ILE A 74 3.46 24.36 17.12
C ILE A 74 3.52 22.95 16.55
N LEU A 75 4.70 22.35 16.50
CA LEU A 75 4.96 21.13 15.71
C LEU A 75 4.68 19.83 16.47
N LYS A 76 4.71 19.83 17.81
CA LYS A 76 4.57 18.62 18.63
C LYS A 76 3.30 17.83 18.37
N CYS A 77 2.22 18.48 17.91
CA CYS A 77 0.96 17.83 17.55
C CYS A 77 1.13 16.78 16.44
N PHE A 78 2.12 16.91 15.57
CA PHE A 78 2.37 15.95 14.48
C PHE A 78 3.11 14.69 14.93
N SER A 79 3.63 14.62 16.16
CA SER A 79 4.24 13.42 16.73
C SER A 79 3.35 12.74 17.78
N TYR A 80 2.04 13.01 17.78
CA TYR A 80 1.10 12.37 18.70
C TYR A 80 0.81 10.90 18.31
N TRP A 81 0.33 10.12 19.28
CA TRP A 81 -0.10 8.73 19.12
C TRP A 81 1.06 7.81 18.68
N ASP A 82 0.88 7.01 17.62
CA ASP A 82 1.93 6.15 17.08
C ASP A 82 3.16 6.96 16.61
N GLY A 83 2.98 8.25 16.31
CA GLY A 83 4.07 9.17 15.96
C GLY A 83 5.11 9.34 17.06
N GLU A 84 4.75 9.12 18.33
CA GLU A 84 5.67 9.17 19.47
C GLU A 84 6.74 8.07 19.36
N TYR A 85 6.34 6.88 18.92
CA TYR A 85 7.25 5.75 18.74
C TYR A 85 8.24 6.02 17.61
N PHE A 86 7.77 6.54 16.48
CA PHE A 86 8.64 6.88 15.35
C PHE A 86 9.60 8.02 15.69
N LEU A 87 9.14 9.05 16.42
CA LEU A 87 10.00 10.12 16.91
C LEU A 87 11.08 9.57 17.86
N ARG A 88 10.70 8.74 18.83
CA ARG A 88 11.64 8.10 19.79
C ARG A 88 12.69 7.23 19.07
N LEU A 89 12.25 6.42 18.11
CA LEU A 89 13.16 5.61 17.28
C LEU A 89 14.11 6.46 16.44
N SER A 90 13.67 7.65 16.02
CA SER A 90 14.52 8.59 15.27
C SER A 90 15.57 9.24 16.17
N LEU A 91 15.19 9.60 17.40
CA LEU A 91 16.07 10.21 18.40
C LEU A 91 17.16 9.26 18.92
N ASN A 92 16.83 7.98 19.12
CA ASN A 92 17.77 6.99 19.65
C ASN A 92 18.57 6.23 18.57
N GLY A 93 18.41 6.58 17.29
CA GLY A 93 19.14 5.94 16.21
C GLY A 93 18.68 4.52 15.89
N THR A 94 17.38 4.26 15.97
CA THR A 94 16.71 2.96 15.73
C THR A 94 17.12 1.85 16.69
N GLU A 95 17.25 2.23 17.96
CA GLU A 95 17.52 1.33 19.07
C GLU A 95 16.20 0.86 19.71
N TYR A 96 15.92 -0.44 19.68
CA TYR A 96 14.64 -0.97 20.16
C TYR A 96 14.71 -1.37 21.64
N ASN A 97 14.61 -0.37 22.51
CA ASN A 97 14.66 -0.56 23.97
C ASN A 97 13.52 -1.42 24.53
N TYR A 98 12.35 -1.41 23.89
CA TYR A 98 11.16 -2.10 24.37
C TYR A 98 10.54 -3.01 23.31
N GLU A 99 10.01 -4.16 23.73
CA GLU A 99 9.40 -5.15 22.84
C GLU A 99 8.30 -4.54 21.97
N GLN A 100 7.44 -3.70 22.55
CA GLN A 100 6.34 -3.07 21.83
C GLN A 100 6.77 -2.13 20.71
N ASN A 101 8.01 -1.62 20.72
CA ASN A 101 8.51 -0.78 19.64
C ASN A 101 8.57 -1.56 18.31
N HIS A 102 8.66 -2.90 18.33
CA HIS A 102 8.73 -3.74 17.13
C HIS A 102 7.43 -3.82 16.33
N ALA A 103 6.36 -3.13 16.74
CA ALA A 103 5.23 -2.87 15.84
C ALA A 103 5.52 -1.76 14.82
N PHE A 104 6.52 -0.92 15.08
CA PHE A 104 6.89 0.24 14.27
C PHE A 104 8.21 -0.06 13.58
N PHE A 105 8.20 -0.14 12.24
CA PHE A 105 9.37 -0.56 11.48
C PHE A 105 10.41 0.58 11.38
N PRO A 106 11.70 0.26 11.22
CA PRO A 106 12.80 1.23 11.36
C PRO A 106 12.98 2.13 10.13
N THR A 107 12.39 1.78 8.98
CA THR A 107 12.71 2.43 7.71
C THR A 107 12.41 3.92 7.68
N LEU A 108 11.27 4.35 8.21
CA LEU A 108 10.96 5.78 8.28
C LEU A 108 11.95 6.54 9.21
N PRO A 109 12.17 6.11 10.46
CA PRO A 109 13.22 6.68 11.30
C PRO A 109 14.59 6.76 10.62
N LEU A 110 15.02 5.70 9.92
CA LEU A 110 16.30 5.70 9.19
C LEU A 110 16.37 6.77 8.09
N ILE A 111 15.30 6.92 7.29
CA ILE A 111 15.21 7.96 6.26
C ILE A 111 15.37 9.34 6.89
N ILE A 112 14.66 9.59 7.99
CA ILE A 112 14.68 10.89 8.68
C ILE A 112 16.07 11.18 9.28
N ILE A 113 16.69 10.19 9.93
CA ILE A 113 18.06 10.30 10.46
C ILE A 113 19.05 10.63 9.33
N TYR A 114 18.93 9.94 8.19
CA TYR A 114 19.83 10.15 7.05
C TYR A 114 19.65 11.54 6.41
N ILE A 115 18.40 11.97 6.18
CA ILE A 115 18.10 13.31 5.66
C ILE A 115 18.63 14.38 6.62
N LYS A 116 18.41 14.23 7.93
CA LYS A 116 18.98 15.15 8.92
C LYS A 116 20.50 15.23 8.81
N ARG A 117 21.18 14.08 8.73
CA ARG A 117 22.65 14.04 8.62
C ARG A 117 23.15 14.78 7.39
N ILE A 118 22.44 14.67 6.26
CA ILE A 118 22.73 15.46 5.06
C ILE A 118 22.51 16.94 5.32
N LEU A 119 21.35 17.33 5.86
CA LEU A 119 21.02 18.73 6.12
C LEU A 119 22.01 19.40 7.08
N THR A 120 22.39 18.73 8.17
CA THR A 120 23.37 19.26 9.14
C THR A 120 24.78 19.41 8.54
N LYS A 121 25.09 18.70 7.45
CA LYS A 121 26.38 18.84 6.76
C LYS A 121 26.42 20.12 5.92
N TYR A 122 25.28 20.55 5.37
CA TYR A 122 25.21 21.70 4.45
C TYR A 122 24.62 22.97 5.10
N CYS A 123 23.90 22.83 6.20
CA CYS A 123 23.24 23.91 6.91
C CYS A 123 23.47 23.78 8.41
N ILE A 124 23.93 24.86 9.04
CA ILE A 124 24.01 24.97 10.50
C ILE A 124 22.64 25.47 10.96
N TYR A 125 21.83 24.59 11.55
CA TYR A 125 20.55 24.95 12.16
C TYR A 125 20.67 24.91 13.68
N GLU A 126 20.29 25.99 14.36
CA GLU A 126 20.23 26.08 15.84
C GLU A 126 18.94 25.44 16.43
N CYS A 127 18.25 24.58 15.68
CA CYS A 127 17.02 23.94 16.13
C CYS A 127 17.28 22.63 16.88
N THR A 128 16.39 22.27 17.80
CA THR A 128 16.46 20.98 18.48
C THR A 128 16.19 19.80 17.55
N ASN A 129 16.75 18.64 17.92
CA ASN A 129 16.60 17.41 17.16
C ASN A 129 15.14 17.05 16.89
N CYS A 130 14.26 17.25 17.87
CA CYS A 130 12.84 16.96 17.74
C CYS A 130 12.16 17.83 16.67
N VAL A 131 12.41 19.14 16.69
CA VAL A 131 11.89 20.09 15.69
C VAL A 131 12.35 19.69 14.29
N ILE A 132 13.65 19.43 14.11
CA ILE A 132 14.22 19.06 12.81
C ILE A 132 13.59 17.75 12.29
N TYR A 133 13.43 16.73 13.14
CA TYR A 133 12.83 15.47 12.73
C TYR A 133 11.36 15.61 12.32
N ILE A 134 10.55 16.39 13.05
CA ILE A 134 9.17 16.64 12.65
C ILE A 134 9.09 17.44 11.34
N LEU A 135 9.95 18.45 11.15
CA LEU A 135 9.98 19.23 9.91
C LEU A 135 10.34 18.39 8.69
N ILE A 136 11.39 17.57 8.79
CA ILE A 136 11.79 16.64 7.73
C ILE A 136 10.61 15.72 7.39
N MET A 137 9.97 15.16 8.42
CA MET A 137 8.86 14.26 8.24
C MET A 137 7.66 14.95 7.56
N LEU A 138 7.26 16.14 8.01
CA LEU A 138 6.18 16.90 7.38
C LEU A 138 6.44 17.10 5.88
N VAL A 139 7.67 17.47 5.49
CA VAL A 139 8.02 17.64 4.08
C VAL A 139 7.96 16.31 3.34
N VAL A 140 8.60 15.27 3.87
CA VAL A 140 8.66 13.94 3.24
C VAL A 140 7.26 13.36 3.04
N ASN A 141 6.42 13.33 4.07
CA ASN A 141 5.10 12.73 3.97
C ASN A 141 4.19 13.47 2.99
N ASN A 142 4.18 14.80 3.02
CA ASN A 142 3.35 15.57 2.09
C ASN A 142 3.85 15.46 0.64
N LEU A 143 5.18 15.34 0.41
CA LEU A 143 5.76 15.05 -0.89
C LEU A 143 5.31 13.68 -1.43
N PHE A 144 5.46 12.61 -0.63
CA PHE A 144 5.04 11.28 -1.05
C PHE A 144 3.52 11.18 -1.26
N PHE A 145 2.72 11.89 -0.46
CA PHE A 145 1.27 11.96 -0.67
C PHE A 145 0.91 12.64 -2.00
N LEU A 146 1.63 13.70 -2.38
CA LEU A 146 1.49 14.36 -3.68
C LEU A 146 1.82 13.40 -4.84
N ILE A 147 2.91 12.66 -4.74
CA ILE A 147 3.30 11.67 -5.75
C ILE A 147 2.26 10.53 -5.84
N ALA A 148 1.69 10.14 -4.70
CA ALA A 148 0.60 9.16 -4.64
C ALA A 148 -0.69 9.66 -5.31
N SER A 149 -1.05 10.94 -5.13
CA SER A 149 -2.27 11.51 -5.74
C SER A 149 -2.18 11.56 -7.27
N ILE A 150 -0.99 11.81 -7.82
CA ILE A 150 -0.70 11.66 -9.25
C ILE A 150 -0.78 10.17 -9.64
N GLY A 151 -0.25 9.27 -8.81
CA GLY A 151 -0.33 7.83 -9.03
C GLY A 151 -1.77 7.32 -9.18
N ILE A 152 -2.71 7.82 -8.38
CA ILE A 152 -4.15 7.48 -8.48
C ILE A 152 -4.75 7.90 -9.82
N TYR A 153 -4.41 9.11 -10.29
CA TYR A 153 -4.86 9.62 -11.59
C TYR A 153 -4.36 8.70 -12.72
N VAL A 154 -3.07 8.35 -12.65
CA VAL A 154 -2.43 7.47 -13.62
C VAL A 154 -3.03 6.06 -13.61
N TYR A 155 -3.35 5.51 -12.43
CA TYR A 155 -3.96 4.18 -12.28
C TYR A 155 -5.29 4.06 -13.00
N SER A 156 -6.19 5.00 -12.75
CA SER A 156 -7.48 5.08 -13.43
C SER A 156 -7.30 5.25 -14.95
N LEU A 157 -6.37 6.09 -15.39
CA LEU A 157 -6.11 6.29 -16.82
C LEU A 157 -5.57 5.04 -17.51
N ILE A 158 -4.63 4.32 -16.90
CA ILE A 158 -4.08 3.07 -17.46
C ILE A 158 -5.19 2.03 -17.58
N HIS A 159 -6.09 1.95 -16.59
CA HIS A 159 -7.26 1.08 -16.64
C HIS A 159 -8.12 1.31 -17.88
N PHE A 160 -8.62 2.52 -18.07
CA PHE A 160 -9.49 2.81 -19.22
C PHE A 160 -8.74 2.72 -20.55
N ARG A 161 -7.44 3.05 -20.58
CA ARG A 161 -6.64 2.88 -21.80
C ARG A 161 -6.52 1.42 -22.19
N ASN A 162 -6.26 0.53 -21.24
CA ASN A 162 -6.13 -0.90 -21.53
C ASN A 162 -7.43 -1.49 -22.08
N GLU A 163 -8.58 -1.07 -21.55
CA GLU A 163 -9.87 -1.56 -22.03
C GLU A 163 -10.23 -1.05 -23.44
N ASN A 164 -9.87 0.19 -23.79
CA ASN A 164 -10.07 0.67 -25.16
C ASN A 164 -9.28 -0.15 -26.20
N TYR A 165 -8.05 -0.54 -25.87
CA TYR A 165 -7.27 -1.45 -26.72
C TYR A 165 -7.89 -2.85 -26.80
N ASP A 166 -8.35 -3.39 -25.67
CA ASP A 166 -9.04 -4.68 -25.65
C ASP A 166 -10.33 -4.61 -26.51
N ILE A 167 -11.05 -3.48 -26.54
CA ILE A 167 -12.24 -3.26 -27.40
C ILE A 167 -11.87 -3.25 -28.88
N ASP A 168 -10.77 -2.61 -29.28
CA ASP A 168 -10.35 -2.55 -30.69
C ASP A 168 -9.91 -3.93 -31.21
N GLU A 169 -9.23 -4.73 -30.39
CA GLU A 169 -8.85 -6.11 -30.72
C GLU A 169 -10.05 -7.08 -30.71
N PHE A 170 -11.03 -6.87 -29.81
CA PHE A 170 -12.25 -7.69 -29.75
C PHE A 170 -13.27 -7.35 -30.86
N LYS A 171 -13.43 -6.08 -31.24
CA LYS A 171 -14.27 -5.67 -32.38
C LYS A 171 -13.82 -6.30 -33.69
N ILE A 172 -12.52 -6.56 -33.82
CA ILE A 172 -11.95 -7.26 -34.99
C ILE A 172 -12.26 -8.78 -34.93
N SER A 173 -12.56 -9.35 -33.77
CA SER A 173 -12.62 -10.81 -33.57
C SER A 173 -13.98 -11.38 -33.16
N SER A 174 -14.89 -10.65 -32.51
CA SER A 174 -16.26 -11.13 -32.25
C SER A 174 -17.22 -10.01 -31.81
N GLY A 175 -18.38 -9.91 -32.46
CA GLY A 175 -19.45 -8.96 -32.12
C GLY A 175 -20.24 -9.33 -30.85
N LYS A 176 -19.57 -9.43 -29.68
CA LYS A 176 -20.22 -9.68 -28.38
C LYS A 176 -19.93 -8.58 -27.36
N GLU A 177 -20.95 -8.29 -26.54
CA GLU A 177 -21.00 -7.21 -25.55
C GLU A 177 -20.07 -7.38 -24.35
N HIS A 178 -19.78 -6.22 -23.73
CA HIS A 178 -18.75 -5.88 -22.74
C HIS A 178 -18.56 -6.80 -21.52
N ASN A 179 -17.30 -6.96 -21.08
CA ASN A 179 -16.89 -7.85 -19.97
C ASN A 179 -16.39 -7.14 -18.68
N CYS A 180 -16.49 -5.81 -18.53
CA CYS A 180 -16.05 -5.14 -17.30
C CYS A 180 -17.04 -4.06 -16.81
N TYR A 181 -17.37 -4.11 -15.52
CA TYR A 181 -18.35 -3.23 -14.88
C TYR A 181 -18.00 -1.74 -14.95
N TYR A 182 -16.71 -1.40 -14.83
CA TYR A 182 -16.27 -0.02 -14.72
C TYR A 182 -16.22 0.72 -16.07
N SER A 183 -16.07 0.01 -17.20
CA SER A 183 -16.07 0.62 -18.55
C SER A 183 -17.45 0.99 -19.06
N TYR A 184 -18.51 0.32 -18.59
CA TYR A 184 -19.83 0.40 -19.24
C TYR A 184 -20.38 1.83 -19.38
N LYS A 185 -20.05 2.72 -18.44
CA LYS A 185 -20.48 4.13 -18.43
C LYS A 185 -19.40 5.10 -18.90
N ILE A 186 -18.17 4.65 -19.14
CA ILE A 186 -17.02 5.49 -19.51
C ILE A 186 -16.63 5.13 -20.93
N ASN A 187 -17.32 5.73 -21.90
CA ASN A 187 -17.22 5.32 -23.31
C ASN A 187 -16.27 6.24 -24.12
N ASN A 188 -15.85 7.36 -23.52
CA ASN A 188 -15.10 8.40 -24.21
C ASN A 188 -13.77 8.72 -23.52
N VAL A 189 -12.72 8.94 -24.30
CA VAL A 189 -11.39 9.35 -23.80
C VAL A 189 -11.48 10.62 -22.94
N LYS A 190 -12.31 11.60 -23.31
CA LYS A 190 -12.51 12.82 -22.51
C LYS A 190 -13.11 12.52 -21.12
N GLU A 191 -13.98 11.51 -21.05
CA GLU A 191 -14.61 11.10 -19.79
C GLU A 191 -13.64 10.33 -18.90
N SER A 192 -12.78 9.47 -19.47
CA SER A 192 -11.73 8.79 -18.69
C SER A 192 -10.76 9.77 -18.03
N TYR A 193 -10.38 10.85 -18.70
CA TYR A 193 -9.59 11.94 -18.10
C TYR A 193 -10.32 12.64 -16.95
N ARG A 194 -11.59 12.99 -17.15
CA ARG A 194 -12.42 13.66 -16.12
C ARG A 194 -12.64 12.77 -14.89
N PHE A 195 -12.91 11.50 -15.12
CA PHE A 195 -13.14 10.53 -14.07
C PHE A 195 -11.84 10.24 -13.29
N SER A 196 -10.71 10.07 -13.99
CA SER A 196 -9.42 9.90 -13.35
C SER A 196 -9.03 11.12 -12.50
N PHE A 197 -9.29 12.33 -13.01
CA PHE A 197 -9.10 13.57 -12.26
C PHE A 197 -9.99 13.63 -11.00
N PHE A 198 -11.25 13.24 -11.12
CA PHE A 198 -12.18 13.16 -9.99
C PHE A 198 -11.70 12.20 -8.89
N ILE A 199 -11.21 11.01 -9.26
CA ILE A 199 -10.69 10.04 -8.29
C ILE A 199 -9.47 10.61 -7.53
N SER A 200 -8.57 11.32 -8.22
CA SER A 200 -7.43 11.96 -7.53
C SER A 200 -7.84 13.08 -6.59
N ILE A 201 -8.91 13.81 -6.88
CA ILE A 201 -9.49 14.76 -5.92
C ILE A 201 -10.05 14.00 -4.71
N LEU A 202 -10.79 12.90 -4.90
CA LEU A 202 -11.28 12.08 -3.80
C LEU A 202 -10.13 11.58 -2.90
N TYR A 203 -9.00 11.19 -3.50
CA TYR A 203 -7.79 10.82 -2.76
C TYR A 203 -7.19 11.99 -1.98
N ALA A 204 -7.12 13.19 -2.57
CA ALA A 204 -6.61 14.39 -1.92
C ALA A 204 -7.42 14.76 -0.66
N PHE A 205 -8.72 14.43 -0.64
CA PHE A 205 -9.62 14.57 0.50
C PHE A 205 -9.92 13.21 1.17
N SER A 206 -8.87 12.42 1.44
CA SER A 206 -8.99 11.11 2.09
C SER A 206 -9.35 11.18 3.58
N LEU A 207 -9.98 10.11 4.09
CA LEU A 207 -10.46 10.02 5.47
C LEU A 207 -9.31 10.09 6.50
N GLY A 208 -8.23 9.33 6.28
CA GLY A 208 -7.02 9.29 7.11
C GLY A 208 -6.09 10.49 6.91
N ASN A 209 -6.65 11.67 6.62
CA ASN A 209 -5.94 12.86 6.16
C ASN A 209 -4.72 13.23 7.02
N ILE A 210 -4.91 13.30 8.33
CA ILE A 210 -3.85 13.73 9.26
C ILE A 210 -2.68 12.74 9.32
N HIS A 211 -2.94 11.44 9.15
CA HIS A 211 -1.90 10.41 9.16
C HIS A 211 -0.99 10.52 7.94
N ALA A 212 -1.48 11.11 6.86
CA ALA A 212 -0.69 11.40 5.68
C ALA A 212 0.22 12.64 5.84
N SER A 213 0.10 13.40 6.94
CA SER A 213 0.92 14.57 7.22
C SER A 213 1.72 14.45 8.53
N SER A 214 1.21 13.73 9.53
CA SER A 214 1.87 13.47 10.82
C SER A 214 3.04 12.49 10.70
N PHE A 215 3.72 12.20 11.82
CA PHE A 215 4.89 11.32 11.90
C PHE A 215 4.55 9.83 11.75
N TYR A 216 4.23 9.44 10.52
CA TYR A 216 3.52 8.22 10.16
C TYR A 216 4.02 7.68 8.81
N ASN A 217 3.84 6.39 8.54
CA ASN A 217 4.36 5.76 7.30
C ASN A 217 3.39 5.86 6.11
N GLU A 218 2.17 6.34 6.36
CA GLU A 218 0.99 6.27 5.50
C GLU A 218 1.26 6.78 4.10
N SER A 219 1.82 7.99 3.97
CA SER A 219 2.03 8.61 2.66
C SER A 219 3.08 7.90 1.82
N ILE A 220 4.20 7.51 2.44
CA ILE A 220 5.28 6.80 1.74
C ILE A 220 4.80 5.41 1.32
N PHE A 221 4.15 4.68 2.22
CA PHE A 221 3.58 3.36 1.94
C PHE A 221 2.54 3.44 0.83
N SER A 222 1.63 4.42 0.89
CA SER A 222 0.61 4.66 -0.14
C SER A 222 1.21 4.97 -1.50
N CYS A 223 2.24 5.82 -1.54
CA CYS A 223 2.92 6.16 -2.78
C CYS A 223 3.49 4.91 -3.47
N PHE A 224 4.28 4.11 -2.74
CA PHE A 224 4.87 2.91 -3.32
C PHE A 224 3.81 1.85 -3.67
N SER A 225 2.75 1.70 -2.88
CA SER A 225 1.69 0.74 -3.22
C SER A 225 0.97 1.12 -4.51
N ILE A 226 0.56 2.39 -4.65
CA ILE A 226 -0.16 2.90 -5.82
C ILE A 226 0.71 2.81 -7.07
N TRP A 227 1.98 3.23 -6.99
CA TRP A 227 2.90 3.11 -8.12
C TRP A 227 3.24 1.65 -8.45
N GLY A 228 3.33 0.78 -7.44
CA GLY A 228 3.44 -0.68 -7.64
C GLY A 228 2.28 -1.24 -8.46
N PHE A 229 1.03 -0.87 -8.13
CA PHE A 229 -0.15 -1.24 -8.92
C PHE A 229 -0.14 -0.65 -10.33
N ASN A 230 0.32 0.59 -10.52
CA ASN A 230 0.49 1.21 -11.84
C ASN A 230 1.46 0.41 -12.71
N PHE A 231 2.62 0.07 -12.17
CA PHE A 231 3.63 -0.70 -12.89
C PHE A 231 3.16 -2.13 -13.19
N LEU A 232 2.43 -2.76 -12.28
CA LEU A 232 1.80 -4.07 -12.51
C LEU A 232 0.86 -4.02 -13.72
N GLN A 233 0.01 -3.00 -13.78
CA GLN A 233 -0.97 -2.83 -14.85
C GLN A 233 -0.32 -2.46 -16.19
N LEU A 234 0.74 -1.65 -16.17
CA LEU A 234 1.56 -1.37 -17.34
C LEU A 234 2.26 -2.64 -17.84
N CYS A 235 2.76 -3.48 -16.94
CA CYS A 235 3.39 -4.75 -17.31
C CYS A 235 2.40 -5.68 -18.04
N ILE A 236 1.17 -5.84 -17.53
CA ILE A 236 0.11 -6.60 -18.21
C ILE A 236 -0.18 -6.02 -19.59
N SER A 237 -0.34 -4.69 -19.70
CA SER A 237 -0.64 -4.03 -20.97
C SER A 237 0.47 -4.16 -22.01
N SER A 238 1.72 -4.04 -21.59
CA SER A 238 2.90 -4.13 -22.46
C SER A 238 3.14 -5.56 -22.93
N LYS A 239 2.87 -6.57 -22.08
CA LYS A 239 2.88 -7.99 -22.47
C LYS A 239 1.84 -8.26 -23.57
N LYS A 240 0.61 -7.75 -23.43
CA LYS A 240 -0.43 -7.90 -24.47
C LYS A 240 0.00 -7.27 -25.81
N ARG A 241 0.67 -6.12 -25.77
CA ARG A 241 1.15 -5.39 -26.98
C ARG A 241 2.45 -5.92 -27.58
N GLY A 242 3.08 -6.94 -26.99
CA GLY A 242 4.37 -7.46 -27.45
C GLY A 242 5.55 -6.50 -27.26
N GLU A 243 5.45 -5.52 -26.34
CA GLU A 243 6.50 -4.54 -26.11
C GLU A 243 7.68 -5.12 -25.31
N LYS A 244 8.92 -4.87 -25.78
CA LYS A 244 10.16 -5.40 -25.17
C LYS A 244 10.50 -4.83 -23.78
N LYS A 245 9.87 -3.73 -23.34
CA LYS A 245 10.18 -3.05 -22.06
C LYS A 245 9.38 -3.56 -20.85
N ASN A 246 8.64 -4.66 -21.00
CA ASN A 246 7.77 -5.21 -19.95
C ASN A 246 8.51 -5.56 -18.63
N TYR A 247 9.76 -6.03 -18.71
CA TYR A 247 10.56 -6.44 -17.56
C TYR A 247 10.94 -5.28 -16.65
N ILE A 248 11.07 -4.06 -17.20
CA ILE A 248 11.40 -2.86 -16.40
C ILE A 248 10.24 -2.53 -15.47
N TYR A 249 9.00 -2.55 -15.99
CA TYR A 249 7.81 -2.31 -15.17
C TYR A 249 7.63 -3.40 -14.12
N GLU A 250 7.96 -4.65 -14.45
CA GLU A 250 7.91 -5.75 -13.50
C GLU A 250 8.91 -5.56 -12.36
N ILE A 251 10.18 -5.23 -12.65
CA ILE A 251 11.20 -4.93 -11.63
C ILE A 251 10.75 -3.75 -10.76
N LEU A 252 10.28 -2.65 -11.36
CA LEU A 252 9.81 -1.48 -10.62
C LEU A 252 8.61 -1.82 -9.72
N CYS A 253 7.69 -2.67 -10.19
CA CYS A 253 6.56 -3.15 -9.40
C CYS A 253 7.02 -3.91 -8.16
N ILE A 254 7.90 -4.90 -8.33
CA ILE A 254 8.42 -5.73 -7.23
C ILE A 254 9.22 -4.87 -6.24
N LEU A 255 10.04 -3.94 -6.73
CA LEU A 255 10.76 -3.00 -5.86
C LEU A 255 9.79 -2.12 -5.05
N CYS A 256 8.72 -1.60 -5.65
CA CYS A 256 7.72 -0.81 -4.94
C CYS A 256 6.99 -1.62 -3.86
N PHE A 257 6.64 -2.88 -4.13
CA PHE A 257 5.99 -3.73 -3.13
C PHE A 257 6.96 -4.19 -2.03
N ALA A 258 8.22 -4.44 -2.37
CA ALA A 258 9.26 -4.74 -1.37
C ALA A 258 9.53 -3.52 -0.47
N THR A 259 9.58 -2.30 -1.02
CA THR A 259 9.73 -1.09 -0.18
C THR A 259 8.55 -0.92 0.77
N CYS A 260 7.32 -1.26 0.36
CA CYS A 260 6.18 -1.26 1.27
C CYS A 260 6.38 -2.20 2.48
N SER A 261 6.92 -3.39 2.26
CA SER A 261 7.26 -4.35 3.33
C SER A 261 8.33 -3.85 4.30
N CYS A 262 9.18 -2.90 3.87
CA CYS A 262 10.13 -2.22 4.78
C CYS A 262 9.42 -1.31 5.78
N PHE A 263 8.27 -0.73 5.45
CA PHE A 263 7.58 0.21 6.32
C PHE A 263 6.58 -0.47 7.26
N ARG A 264 5.97 -1.60 6.84
CA ARG A 264 4.90 -2.28 7.58
C ARG A 264 4.78 -3.76 7.18
N SER A 265 4.30 -4.59 8.11
CA SER A 265 3.96 -5.99 7.86
C SER A 265 2.88 -6.18 6.79
N ASN A 266 1.92 -5.26 6.68
CA ASN A 266 0.87 -5.31 5.65
C ASN A 266 1.42 -5.23 4.22
N GLY A 267 2.67 -4.81 4.01
CA GLY A 267 3.32 -4.85 2.69
C GLY A 267 3.39 -6.25 2.09
N ILE A 268 3.41 -7.29 2.91
CA ILE A 268 3.42 -8.69 2.45
C ILE A 268 2.13 -9.04 1.69
N LEU A 269 1.01 -8.35 1.97
CA LEU A 269 -0.25 -8.58 1.25
C LEU A 269 -0.15 -8.24 -0.25
N PHE A 270 0.87 -7.49 -0.68
CA PHE A 270 1.13 -7.26 -2.10
C PHE A 270 1.62 -8.50 -2.86
N LEU A 271 1.90 -9.62 -2.17
CA LEU A 271 2.02 -10.93 -2.81
C LEU A 271 0.75 -11.35 -3.54
N ILE A 272 -0.43 -10.93 -3.07
CA ILE A 272 -1.73 -11.27 -3.67
C ILE A 272 -1.82 -10.76 -5.13
N PRO A 273 -1.67 -9.45 -5.41
CA PRO A 273 -1.73 -8.97 -6.78
C PRO A 273 -0.59 -9.51 -7.65
N VAL A 274 0.61 -9.71 -7.09
CA VAL A 274 1.75 -10.32 -7.82
C VAL A 274 1.48 -11.78 -8.18
N PHE A 275 0.85 -12.55 -7.28
CA PHE A 275 0.44 -13.93 -7.53
C PHE A 275 -0.54 -14.02 -8.71
N PHE A 276 -1.60 -13.20 -8.69
CA PHE A 276 -2.55 -13.17 -9.80
C PHE A 276 -1.92 -12.68 -11.11
N PHE A 277 -0.99 -11.74 -11.06
CA PHE A 277 -0.21 -11.34 -12.22
C PHE A 277 0.65 -12.47 -12.78
N ASN A 278 1.27 -13.28 -11.92
CA ASN A 278 2.04 -14.45 -12.34
C ASN A 278 1.15 -15.55 -12.94
N ILE A 279 -0.08 -15.74 -12.43
CA ILE A 279 -1.07 -16.59 -13.10
C ILE A 279 -1.41 -16.04 -14.48
N GLN A 280 -1.73 -14.75 -14.58
CA GLN A 280 -2.15 -14.09 -15.82
C GLN A 280 -1.06 -14.08 -16.88
N SER A 281 0.21 -13.99 -16.48
CA SER A 281 1.34 -13.94 -17.42
C SER A 281 1.88 -15.32 -17.81
N CYS A 282 1.39 -16.40 -17.20
CA CYS A 282 1.81 -17.74 -17.55
C CYS A 282 1.17 -18.19 -18.87
N VAL A 283 2.00 -18.47 -19.89
CA VAL A 283 1.56 -18.91 -21.22
C VAL A 283 0.71 -20.18 -21.18
N PHE A 284 1.05 -21.10 -20.28
CA PHE A 284 0.27 -22.33 -20.08
C PHE A 284 -1.15 -22.00 -19.59
N PHE A 285 -1.27 -21.18 -18.54
CA PHE A 285 -2.56 -20.81 -17.97
C PHE A 285 -3.42 -20.02 -18.98
N GLN A 286 -2.83 -19.10 -19.74
CA GLN A 286 -3.56 -18.37 -20.79
C GLN A 286 -4.15 -19.31 -21.84
N LYS A 287 -3.38 -20.31 -22.31
CA LYS A 287 -3.87 -21.30 -23.28
C LYS A 287 -4.93 -22.22 -22.67
N TYR A 288 -4.71 -22.66 -21.43
CA TYR A 288 -5.70 -23.45 -20.69
C TYR A 288 -7.04 -22.71 -20.57
N LEU A 289 -7.00 -21.41 -20.22
CA LEU A 289 -8.18 -20.55 -20.14
C LEU A 289 -8.92 -20.38 -21.47
N GLN A 290 -8.21 -20.38 -22.60
CA GLN A 290 -8.80 -20.27 -23.94
C GLN A 290 -9.43 -21.59 -24.44
N GLU A 291 -8.91 -22.75 -24.03
CA GLU A 291 -9.35 -24.06 -24.52
C GLU A 291 -10.52 -24.66 -23.70
N VAL A 292 -10.63 -24.34 -22.41
CA VAL A 292 -11.70 -24.85 -21.51
C VAL A 292 -13.14 -24.46 -21.91
N PRO A 293 -13.47 -23.25 -22.43
CA PRO A 293 -14.85 -22.93 -22.79
C PRO A 293 -15.40 -23.65 -24.02
N ASN A 294 -14.56 -24.31 -24.83
CA ASN A 294 -14.95 -24.85 -26.13
C ASN A 294 -15.35 -26.34 -26.13
N LYS A 295 -15.40 -27.02 -24.98
CA LYS A 295 -15.76 -28.45 -24.97
C LYS A 295 -16.80 -28.82 -23.92
N GLU A 296 -17.81 -29.56 -24.39
CA GLU A 296 -18.81 -30.22 -23.58
C GLU A 296 -18.16 -31.11 -22.50
N LYS A 297 -18.82 -31.09 -21.34
CA LYS A 297 -18.46 -31.78 -20.10
C LYS A 297 -18.10 -33.25 -20.37
N GLY A 298 -16.91 -33.69 -19.93
CA GLY A 298 -16.72 -35.09 -19.59
C GLY A 298 -15.29 -35.63 -19.68
N LYS A 299 -14.53 -35.31 -20.72
CA LYS A 299 -13.19 -35.91 -20.94
C LYS A 299 -12.29 -34.96 -21.75
N CYS A 300 -11.39 -34.20 -21.12
CA CYS A 300 -10.15 -33.69 -21.76
C CYS A 300 -9.23 -32.77 -20.93
N GLU A 301 -9.47 -32.47 -19.65
CA GLU A 301 -8.55 -31.57 -18.92
C GLU A 301 -7.13 -32.12 -18.81
N THR A 302 -7.01 -33.42 -18.50
CA THR A 302 -5.73 -34.14 -18.47
C THR A 302 -5.05 -34.19 -19.84
N ILE A 303 -5.82 -34.41 -20.92
CA ILE A 303 -5.28 -34.49 -22.29
C ILE A 303 -4.67 -33.15 -22.73
N ILE A 304 -5.28 -32.01 -22.35
CA ILE A 304 -4.76 -30.66 -22.63
C ILE A 304 -3.43 -30.43 -21.91
N THR A 305 -3.35 -30.78 -20.61
CA THR A 305 -2.10 -30.67 -19.84
C THR A 305 -0.98 -31.53 -20.44
N PHE A 306 -1.25 -32.81 -20.74
CA PHE A 306 -0.26 -33.73 -21.30
C PHE A 306 0.19 -33.31 -22.70
N LYS A 307 -0.72 -32.83 -23.56
CA LYS A 307 -0.37 -32.36 -24.91
C LYS A 307 0.46 -31.07 -24.88
N HIS A 308 0.22 -30.19 -23.92
CA HIS A 308 1.01 -28.97 -23.77
C HIS A 308 2.45 -29.27 -23.32
N PHE A 309 2.62 -30.13 -22.32
CA PHE A 309 3.93 -30.44 -21.74
C PHE A 309 4.72 -31.53 -22.49
N ASN A 310 4.19 -32.07 -23.59
CA ASN A 310 4.92 -33.02 -24.44
C ASN A 310 6.21 -32.40 -25.06
N ASN A 311 6.32 -31.07 -25.10
CA ASN A 311 7.54 -30.38 -25.47
C ASN A 311 8.35 -29.98 -24.22
N LYS A 312 9.56 -30.53 -24.08
CA LYS A 312 10.50 -30.20 -22.99
C LYS A 312 10.72 -28.69 -22.81
N TYR A 313 10.72 -27.91 -23.89
CA TYR A 313 10.86 -26.45 -23.83
C TYR A 313 9.68 -25.77 -23.11
N LYS A 314 8.45 -26.25 -23.33
CA LYS A 314 7.24 -25.72 -22.67
C LYS A 314 7.22 -26.06 -21.17
N LEU A 315 7.73 -27.23 -20.80
CA LEU A 315 7.91 -27.60 -19.40
C LEU A 315 8.97 -26.72 -18.72
N LEU A 316 10.13 -26.54 -19.35
CA LEU A 316 11.20 -25.69 -18.81
C LEU A 316 10.75 -24.23 -18.65
N THR A 317 10.08 -23.65 -19.65
CA THR A 317 9.54 -22.28 -19.57
C THR A 317 8.50 -22.13 -18.45
N PHE A 318 7.66 -23.14 -18.22
CA PHE A 318 6.74 -23.17 -17.08
C PHE A 318 7.47 -23.20 -15.74
N ILE A 319 8.50 -24.04 -15.59
CA ILE A 319 9.32 -24.13 -14.38
C ILE A 319 10.03 -22.80 -14.12
N PHE A 320 10.70 -22.23 -15.12
CA PHE A 320 11.40 -20.95 -14.98
C PHE A 320 10.45 -19.79 -14.63
N HIS A 321 9.23 -19.79 -15.17
CA HIS A 321 8.20 -18.81 -14.81
C HIS A 321 7.86 -18.86 -13.32
N TRP A 322 7.63 -20.05 -12.76
CA TRP A 322 7.30 -20.19 -11.34
C TRP A 322 8.52 -20.02 -10.42
N MET A 323 9.73 -20.38 -10.86
CA MET A 323 10.96 -20.04 -10.14
C MET A 323 11.15 -18.52 -10.04
N LYS A 324 10.88 -17.78 -11.12
CA LYS A 324 10.89 -16.33 -11.11
C LYS A 324 9.83 -15.77 -10.15
N ALA A 325 8.59 -16.26 -10.22
CA ALA A 325 7.52 -15.85 -9.31
C ALA A 325 7.89 -16.10 -7.82
N LEU A 326 8.60 -17.19 -7.53
CA LEU A 326 9.13 -17.48 -6.20
C LEU A 326 10.19 -16.45 -5.77
N ILE A 327 11.11 -16.08 -6.66
CA ILE A 327 12.12 -15.04 -6.39
C ILE A 327 11.44 -13.70 -6.11
N GLU A 328 10.45 -13.32 -6.91
CA GLU A 328 9.66 -12.10 -6.71
C GLU A 328 8.97 -12.10 -5.33
N ALA A 329 8.39 -13.23 -4.93
CA ALA A 329 7.78 -13.38 -3.62
C ALA A 329 8.80 -13.26 -2.48
N ILE A 330 9.98 -13.87 -2.62
CA ILE A 330 11.07 -13.77 -1.64
C ILE A 330 11.49 -12.30 -1.48
N ILE A 331 11.67 -11.56 -2.57
CA ILE A 331 12.05 -10.14 -2.53
C ILE A 331 11.04 -9.30 -1.74
N ILE A 332 9.74 -9.54 -1.91
CA ILE A 332 8.68 -8.81 -1.20
C ILE A 332 8.63 -9.17 0.29
N ILE A 333 8.88 -10.44 0.64
CA ILE A 333 8.83 -10.94 2.03
C ILE A 333 10.09 -10.59 2.82
N LEU A 334 11.25 -10.53 2.15
CA LEU A 334 12.57 -10.42 2.79
C LEU A 334 12.68 -9.28 3.82
N PRO A 335 12.23 -8.03 3.56
CA PRO A 335 12.34 -6.95 4.54
C PRO A 335 11.64 -7.26 5.87
N PHE A 336 10.47 -7.89 5.80
CA PHE A 336 9.73 -8.31 6.98
C PHE A 336 10.48 -9.41 7.74
N VAL A 337 11.01 -10.41 7.04
CA VAL A 337 11.76 -11.50 7.67
C VAL A 337 13.02 -10.97 8.37
N ILE A 338 13.78 -10.08 7.75
CA ILE A 338 14.94 -9.43 8.36
C ILE A 338 14.55 -8.71 9.65
N PHE A 339 13.42 -8.00 9.65
CA PHE A 339 12.95 -7.31 10.84
C PHE A 339 12.45 -8.27 11.95
N GLN A 340 11.85 -9.40 11.58
CA GLN A 340 11.52 -10.46 12.55
C GLN A 340 12.78 -11.12 13.15
N LEU A 341 13.81 -11.35 12.34
CA LEU A 341 15.10 -11.88 12.81
C LEU A 341 15.80 -10.91 13.76
N TYR A 342 15.72 -9.60 13.49
CA TYR A 342 16.22 -8.58 14.40
C TYR A 342 15.54 -8.66 15.78
N ALA A 343 14.21 -8.72 15.80
CA ALA A 343 13.45 -8.86 17.03
C ALA A 343 13.81 -10.14 17.80
N TYR A 344 13.96 -11.26 17.08
CA TYR A 344 14.38 -12.53 17.64
C TYR A 344 15.79 -12.44 18.25
N ASN A 345 16.73 -11.79 17.56
CA ASN A 345 18.08 -11.60 18.05
C ASN A 345 18.11 -10.82 19.37
N LEU A 346 17.27 -9.79 19.51
CA LEU A 346 17.23 -8.98 20.74
C LEU A 346 16.62 -9.72 21.94
N TYR A 347 15.52 -10.47 21.74
CA TYR A 347 14.71 -10.97 22.86
C TYR A 347 14.71 -12.49 23.05
N CYS A 348 15.15 -13.27 22.07
CA CYS A 348 15.09 -14.74 22.12
C CYS A 348 16.47 -15.41 22.19
N THR A 349 17.57 -14.65 22.15
CA THR A 349 18.93 -15.21 22.28
C THR A 349 19.43 -15.01 23.72
N GLU A 350 19.97 -16.06 24.34
CA GLU A 350 20.61 -16.00 25.66
C GLU A 350 22.14 -16.04 25.52
N GLY A 351 22.88 -15.62 26.55
CA GLY A 351 24.34 -15.84 26.68
C GLY A 351 25.30 -14.92 25.91
N ASN A 352 24.84 -14.09 24.98
CA ASN A 352 25.69 -13.15 24.24
C ASN A 352 25.25 -11.69 24.45
N GLU A 353 25.39 -11.16 25.66
CA GLU A 353 25.12 -9.73 25.94
C GLU A 353 25.90 -8.82 24.98
N LEU A 354 27.15 -9.18 24.68
CA LEU A 354 27.98 -8.51 23.67
C LEU A 354 27.31 -8.45 22.29
N LEU A 355 26.73 -9.57 21.82
CA LEU A 355 26.04 -9.60 20.52
C LEU A 355 24.76 -8.75 20.53
N LYS A 356 24.06 -8.69 21.66
CA LYS A 356 22.87 -7.83 21.82
C LYS A 356 23.25 -6.36 21.83
N GLU A 357 24.34 -6.01 22.50
CA GLU A 357 24.87 -4.64 22.52
C GLU A 357 25.40 -4.21 21.15
N GLU A 358 26.15 -5.08 20.46
CA GLU A 358 26.60 -4.84 19.08
C GLU A 358 25.42 -4.59 18.14
N ASN A 359 24.38 -5.42 18.23
CA ASN A 359 23.22 -5.39 17.36
C ASN A 359 22.05 -4.57 17.91
N LYS A 360 22.28 -3.69 18.89
CA LYS A 360 21.19 -2.95 19.54
C LYS A 360 20.45 -2.02 18.58
N LYS A 361 21.17 -1.44 17.62
CA LYS A 361 20.62 -0.58 16.56
C LYS A 361 20.32 -1.40 15.32
N PHE A 362 19.13 -1.21 14.74
CA PHE A 362 18.68 -2.01 13.59
C PHE A 362 19.65 -1.96 12.39
N TYR A 363 20.18 -0.78 12.03
CA TYR A 363 21.09 -0.69 10.87
C TYR A 363 22.41 -1.45 11.09
N VAL A 364 22.91 -1.50 12.34
CA VAL A 364 24.12 -2.27 12.68
C VAL A 364 23.83 -3.77 12.54
N PHE A 365 22.72 -4.23 13.10
CA PHE A 365 22.25 -5.61 12.90
C PHE A 365 22.09 -5.95 11.41
N PHE A 366 21.47 -5.06 10.63
CA PHE A 366 21.29 -5.26 9.20
C PHE A 366 22.63 -5.48 8.50
N PHE A 367 23.62 -4.60 8.70
CA PHE A 367 24.94 -4.77 8.09
C PHE A 367 25.66 -6.04 8.58
N ASN A 368 25.56 -6.37 9.88
CA ASN A 368 26.18 -7.58 10.42
C ASN A 368 25.54 -8.86 9.87
N LEU A 369 24.22 -8.87 9.66
CA LEU A 369 23.48 -9.99 9.05
C LEU A 369 23.97 -10.27 7.63
N PHE A 370 24.20 -9.23 6.83
CA PHE A 370 24.73 -9.39 5.47
C PHE A 370 26.23 -9.75 5.44
N LYS A 371 27.00 -9.37 6.47
CA LYS A 371 28.42 -9.70 6.58
C LYS A 371 28.64 -11.18 6.93
N ASP A 372 27.83 -11.73 7.82
CA ASP A 372 27.94 -13.14 8.25
C ASP A 372 26.56 -13.77 8.50
N PRO A 373 25.84 -14.18 7.45
CA PRO A 373 24.49 -14.73 7.57
C PRO A 373 24.47 -16.09 8.29
N ASN A 374 25.53 -16.88 8.15
CA ASN A 374 25.61 -18.23 8.73
C ASN A 374 25.60 -18.19 10.26
N LYS A 375 26.24 -17.17 10.87
CA LYS A 375 26.20 -16.94 12.31
C LYS A 375 24.76 -16.84 12.84
N TYR A 376 23.91 -16.06 12.17
CA TYR A 376 22.52 -15.86 12.60
C TYR A 376 21.63 -17.07 12.32
N ILE A 377 21.88 -17.81 11.24
CA ILE A 377 21.19 -19.07 10.95
C ILE A 377 21.52 -20.13 12.03
N ASN A 378 22.78 -20.23 12.44
CA ASN A 378 23.19 -21.17 13.49
C ASN A 378 22.54 -20.83 14.84
N ILE A 379 22.45 -19.54 15.19
CA ILE A 379 21.74 -19.08 16.38
C ILE A 379 20.25 -19.48 16.33
N TRP A 380 19.62 -19.37 15.16
CA TRP A 380 18.22 -19.79 14.98
C TRP A 380 18.03 -21.31 15.08
N ASN A 381 18.98 -22.10 14.58
CA ASN A 381 18.89 -23.56 14.65
C ASN A 381 19.14 -24.10 16.06
N ASN A 382 19.99 -23.43 16.85
CA ASN A 382 20.25 -23.74 18.26
C ASN A 382 19.15 -23.22 19.21
N LYS A 383 17.90 -23.20 18.74
CA LYS A 383 16.70 -22.72 19.45
C LYS A 383 16.52 -23.31 20.84
N LYS A 384 16.97 -24.54 21.10
CA LYS A 384 16.58 -25.29 22.32
C LYS A 384 17.40 -25.00 23.58
N SER A 385 18.58 -24.38 23.47
CA SER A 385 19.51 -24.25 24.60
C SER A 385 19.60 -22.86 25.23
N LEU A 386 18.85 -21.87 24.73
CA LEU A 386 19.08 -20.44 25.03
C LEU A 386 17.77 -19.61 25.15
N LEU A 387 16.65 -20.22 25.56
CA LEU A 387 15.34 -19.57 25.51
C LEU A 387 15.00 -18.81 26.80
N ILE A 388 14.91 -17.49 26.69
CA ILE A 388 14.21 -16.65 27.65
C ILE A 388 12.73 -17.07 27.71
N ASN A 389 12.11 -16.95 28.90
CA ASN A 389 10.70 -17.24 29.19
C ASN A 389 9.73 -16.25 28.48
N ARG A 390 9.80 -16.14 27.15
CA ARG A 390 8.87 -15.40 26.30
C ARG A 390 8.08 -16.39 25.45
N PRO A 391 6.73 -16.35 25.50
CA PRO A 391 5.90 -17.39 24.88
C PRO A 391 6.05 -17.45 23.35
N TRP A 392 6.36 -16.32 22.71
CA TRP A 392 6.50 -16.27 21.25
C TRP A 392 7.84 -16.79 20.73
N CYS A 393 8.90 -16.84 21.56
CA CYS A 393 10.20 -17.38 21.16
C CYS A 393 10.16 -18.91 20.96
N ASN A 394 9.28 -19.59 21.70
CA ASN A 394 9.15 -21.06 21.69
C ASN A 394 8.33 -21.60 20.50
N ASN A 395 7.68 -20.72 19.74
CA ASN A 395 6.89 -21.13 18.58
C ASN A 395 7.80 -21.61 17.43
N ILE A 396 7.29 -22.55 16.62
CA ILE A 396 7.99 -23.05 15.42
C ILE A 396 8.46 -21.87 14.54
N PHE A 397 7.54 -20.92 14.34
CA PHE A 397 7.82 -19.61 13.75
C PHE A 397 7.61 -18.54 14.84
N PRO A 398 8.69 -18.04 15.46
CA PRO A 398 8.58 -16.99 16.47
C PRO A 398 8.15 -15.70 15.80
N PHE A 399 6.96 -15.22 16.16
CA PHE A 399 6.35 -14.06 15.55
C PHE A 399 6.01 -13.02 16.62
N ILE A 400 6.87 -12.00 16.74
CA ILE A 400 6.75 -10.99 17.80
C ILE A 400 5.46 -10.17 17.64
N TYR A 401 5.06 -9.86 16.41
CA TYR A 401 3.95 -8.94 16.16
C TYR A 401 2.63 -9.44 16.76
N ASN A 402 2.31 -10.74 16.61
CA ASN A 402 1.11 -11.33 17.24
C ASN A 402 1.13 -11.18 18.76
N TYR A 403 2.29 -11.40 19.37
CA TYR A 403 2.45 -11.23 20.80
C TYR A 403 2.28 -9.78 21.23
N ILE A 404 2.80 -8.81 20.46
CA ILE A 404 2.63 -7.40 20.81
C ILE A 404 1.16 -6.97 20.67
N GLN A 405 0.49 -7.37 19.57
CA GLN A 405 -0.94 -7.14 19.34
C GLN A 405 -1.79 -7.65 20.52
N TYR A 406 -1.53 -8.87 20.97
CA TYR A 406 -2.22 -9.45 22.12
C TYR A 406 -1.88 -8.75 23.44
N LYS A 407 -0.59 -8.64 23.78
CA LYS A 407 -0.13 -8.21 25.11
C LYS A 407 -0.27 -6.72 25.37
N TYR A 408 0.03 -5.88 24.38
CA TYR A 408 0.10 -4.42 24.57
C TYR A 408 -1.09 -3.67 23.98
N TRP A 409 -1.71 -4.19 22.92
CA TRP A 409 -2.87 -3.56 22.27
C TRP A 409 -4.20 -4.27 22.53
N ASN A 410 -4.19 -5.39 23.28
CA ASN A 410 -5.37 -6.17 23.59
C ASN A 410 -6.18 -6.51 22.31
N VAL A 411 -5.47 -6.86 21.24
CA VAL A 411 -6.05 -7.28 19.97
C VAL A 411 -6.08 -8.81 19.94
N GLN A 412 -7.25 -9.36 19.64
CA GLN A 412 -7.46 -10.79 19.49
C GLN A 412 -8.24 -11.04 18.20
N ILE A 413 -8.02 -12.20 17.59
CA ILE A 413 -8.80 -12.62 16.43
C ILE A 413 -10.28 -12.67 16.84
N PHE A 414 -11.15 -12.08 16.02
CA PHE A 414 -12.61 -11.99 16.23
C PHE A 414 -13.08 -11.10 17.39
N LYS A 415 -12.19 -10.39 18.09
CA LYS A 415 -12.59 -9.50 19.19
C LYS A 415 -13.61 -8.45 18.77
N SER A 416 -13.46 -7.89 17.58
CA SER A 416 -14.38 -6.91 17.00
C SER A 416 -15.80 -7.46 16.79
N LEU A 417 -15.94 -8.77 16.53
CA LEU A 417 -17.23 -9.42 16.31
C LEU A 417 -17.91 -9.77 17.65
N PHE A 418 -17.13 -10.20 18.64
CA PHE A 418 -17.67 -10.65 19.93
C PHE A 418 -17.82 -9.53 20.97
N SER A 419 -16.98 -8.50 20.89
CA SER A 419 -17.03 -7.31 21.74
C SER A 419 -16.88 -6.04 20.88
N PRO A 420 -17.90 -5.68 20.08
CA PRO A 420 -17.82 -4.55 19.17
C PRO A 420 -17.67 -3.25 19.95
N ASN A 421 -16.64 -2.47 19.59
CA ASN A 421 -16.51 -1.10 20.06
C ASN A 421 -17.35 -0.18 19.15
N VAL A 422 -17.89 0.91 19.72
CA VAL A 422 -18.59 1.97 18.97
C VAL A 422 -17.73 2.49 17.81
N ASN A 423 -16.40 2.40 17.93
CA ASN A 423 -15.45 2.79 16.89
C ASN A 423 -15.66 2.12 15.53
N ILE A 424 -16.30 0.94 15.49
CA ILE A 424 -16.63 0.26 14.23
C ILE A 424 -17.59 1.09 13.36
N LEU A 425 -18.45 1.91 13.98
CA LEU A 425 -19.36 2.80 13.24
C LEU A 425 -18.60 3.83 12.42
N TYR A 426 -17.46 4.31 12.92
CA TYR A 426 -16.65 5.28 12.20
C TYR A 426 -16.05 4.69 10.92
N SER A 427 -15.62 3.42 11.00
CA SER A 427 -14.94 2.72 9.91
C SER A 427 -15.87 1.95 8.98
N ALA A 428 -17.13 1.72 9.37
CA ALA A 428 -18.14 1.00 8.61
C ALA A 428 -18.31 1.49 7.15
N PRO A 429 -18.32 2.80 6.83
CA PRO A 429 -18.37 3.29 5.45
C PRO A 429 -17.28 2.70 4.55
N VAL A 430 -16.05 2.58 5.07
CA VAL A 430 -14.91 2.07 4.31
C VAL A 430 -15.04 0.57 4.10
N TYR A 431 -15.38 -0.19 5.15
CA TYR A 431 -15.65 -1.63 5.02
C TYR A 431 -16.77 -1.91 4.02
N PHE A 432 -17.86 -1.12 4.07
CA PHE A 432 -18.99 -1.27 3.18
C PHE A 432 -18.59 -1.11 1.71
N ILE A 433 -17.85 -0.05 1.37
CA ILE A 433 -17.35 0.17 0.01
C ILE A 433 -16.40 -0.96 -0.41
N SER A 434 -15.48 -1.38 0.47
CA SER A 434 -14.53 -2.47 0.19
C SER A 434 -15.23 -3.81 -0.11
N PHE A 435 -16.21 -4.21 0.72
CA PHE A 435 -16.96 -5.44 0.48
C PHE A 435 -17.95 -5.31 -0.68
N HIS A 436 -18.51 -4.12 -0.92
CA HIS A 436 -19.33 -3.87 -2.10
C HIS A 436 -18.52 -3.99 -3.40
N CYS A 437 -17.24 -3.62 -3.39
CA CYS A 437 -16.34 -3.77 -4.54
C CYS A 437 -16.28 -5.22 -5.00
N ILE A 438 -15.92 -6.15 -4.10
CA ILE A 438 -15.83 -7.58 -4.44
C ILE A 438 -17.20 -8.17 -4.80
N TYR A 439 -18.26 -7.80 -4.08
CA TYR A 439 -19.62 -8.27 -4.39
C TYR A 439 -20.05 -7.88 -5.79
N THR A 440 -19.82 -6.63 -6.18
CA THR A 440 -20.20 -6.10 -7.49
C THR A 440 -19.35 -6.68 -8.60
N PHE A 441 -18.04 -6.83 -8.35
CA PHE A 441 -17.12 -7.43 -9.30
C PHE A 441 -17.49 -8.90 -9.60
N ILE A 442 -17.82 -9.68 -8.57
CA ILE A 442 -18.27 -11.07 -8.75
C ILE A 442 -19.64 -11.07 -9.44
N LYS A 443 -20.61 -10.28 -8.98
CA LYS A 443 -21.99 -10.28 -9.52
C LYS A 443 -22.01 -9.97 -11.01
N ASN A 444 -21.26 -8.97 -11.47
CA ASN A 444 -21.31 -8.54 -12.87
C ASN A 444 -20.50 -9.46 -13.80
N ASN A 445 -19.51 -10.17 -13.27
CA ASN A 445 -18.75 -11.16 -14.03
C ASN A 445 -19.36 -12.57 -14.00
N LYS A 446 -20.46 -12.80 -13.25
CA LYS A 446 -21.21 -14.09 -13.25
C LYS A 446 -21.80 -14.46 -14.61
N SER A 447 -22.04 -13.49 -15.49
CA SER A 447 -22.56 -13.71 -16.84
C SER A 447 -21.53 -14.30 -17.80
N SER A 448 -20.24 -14.29 -17.42
CA SER A 448 -19.18 -14.95 -18.18
C SER A 448 -19.19 -16.43 -17.83
N TYR A 449 -19.50 -17.30 -18.79
CA TYR A 449 -19.82 -18.74 -18.63
C TYR A 449 -18.79 -19.61 -17.84
N ASN A 450 -17.63 -19.08 -17.42
CA ASN A 450 -16.60 -19.79 -16.66
C ASN A 450 -16.11 -18.99 -15.44
N LYS A 451 -16.14 -19.58 -14.24
CA LYS A 451 -15.51 -19.02 -13.02
C LYS A 451 -14.02 -18.70 -13.22
N LEU A 452 -13.35 -19.40 -14.13
CA LEU A 452 -11.96 -19.18 -14.48
C LEU A 452 -11.71 -17.88 -15.28
N SER A 453 -12.72 -17.28 -15.92
CA SER A 453 -12.54 -16.02 -16.66
C SER A 453 -12.25 -14.83 -15.72
N LEU A 454 -12.68 -14.90 -14.46
CA LEU A 454 -12.34 -13.93 -13.42
C LEU A 454 -10.83 -13.80 -13.21
N LEU A 455 -10.09 -14.93 -13.31
CA LEU A 455 -8.64 -14.95 -13.14
C LEU A 455 -7.90 -14.16 -14.24
N ASN A 456 -8.52 -13.99 -15.41
CA ASN A 456 -7.95 -13.25 -16.53
C ASN A 456 -8.16 -11.74 -16.43
N ASN A 457 -9.01 -11.25 -15.52
CA ASN A 457 -9.26 -9.82 -15.39
C ASN A 457 -8.10 -9.14 -14.64
N HIS A 458 -7.50 -8.11 -15.25
CA HIS A 458 -6.35 -7.39 -14.70
C HIS A 458 -6.62 -6.70 -13.35
N LEU A 459 -7.88 -6.40 -13.03
CA LEU A 459 -8.25 -5.82 -11.73
C LEU A 459 -8.38 -6.86 -10.61
N TRP A 460 -8.47 -8.15 -10.93
CA TRP A 460 -8.79 -9.19 -9.96
C TRP A 460 -7.83 -9.24 -8.77
N GLY A 461 -6.52 -9.13 -9.04
CA GLY A 461 -5.51 -9.07 -7.98
C GLY A 461 -5.69 -7.88 -7.03
N GLY A 462 -6.10 -6.73 -7.55
CA GLY A 462 -6.40 -5.53 -6.75
C GLY A 462 -7.68 -5.66 -5.93
N VAL A 463 -8.72 -6.31 -6.48
CA VAL A 463 -9.99 -6.58 -5.77
C VAL A 463 -9.78 -7.56 -4.62
N ILE A 464 -9.05 -8.66 -4.84
CA ILE A 464 -8.74 -9.62 -3.78
C ILE A 464 -7.83 -9.01 -2.73
N HIS A 465 -6.84 -8.20 -3.11
CA HIS A 465 -6.02 -7.46 -2.15
C HIS A 465 -6.87 -6.57 -1.24
N LEU A 466 -7.78 -5.78 -1.82
CA LEU A 466 -8.68 -4.91 -1.05
C LEU A 466 -9.57 -5.72 -0.09
N PHE A 467 -10.11 -6.84 -0.56
CA PHE A 467 -10.93 -7.73 0.27
C PHE A 467 -10.13 -8.33 1.42
N VAL A 468 -8.96 -8.92 1.15
CA VAL A 468 -8.13 -9.56 2.18
C VAL A 468 -7.64 -8.54 3.20
N LEU A 469 -7.19 -7.36 2.76
CA LEU A 469 -6.79 -6.29 3.68
C LEU A 469 -7.96 -5.87 4.59
N SER A 470 -9.13 -5.61 4.01
CA SER A 470 -10.31 -5.18 4.78
C SER A 470 -10.78 -6.28 5.74
N PHE A 471 -10.84 -7.52 5.27
CA PHE A 471 -11.24 -8.65 6.10
C PHE A 471 -10.25 -8.91 7.23
N TYR A 472 -8.94 -8.85 6.95
CA TYR A 472 -7.90 -8.99 7.96
C TYR A 472 -7.99 -7.92 9.05
N ILE A 473 -8.13 -6.64 8.68
CA ILE A 473 -8.25 -5.56 9.68
C ILE A 473 -9.51 -5.74 10.51
N LEU A 474 -10.63 -6.09 9.88
CA LEU A 474 -11.89 -6.32 10.57
C LEU A 474 -11.77 -7.40 11.65
N LEU A 475 -11.02 -8.47 11.39
CA LEU A 475 -10.91 -9.62 12.30
C LEU A 475 -9.75 -9.55 13.30
N CYS A 476 -8.63 -8.94 12.89
CA CYS A 476 -7.33 -9.11 13.56
C CYS A 476 -6.68 -7.79 13.99
N ALA A 477 -7.39 -6.65 13.90
CA ALA A 477 -6.89 -5.35 14.30
C ALA A 477 -8.00 -4.47 14.88
N HIS A 478 -7.64 -3.31 15.43
CA HIS A 478 -8.62 -2.26 15.73
C HIS A 478 -9.28 -1.77 14.44
N THR A 479 -10.61 -1.72 14.41
CA THR A 479 -11.40 -1.56 13.18
C THR A 479 -11.13 -0.23 12.46
N GLU A 480 -10.87 0.81 13.24
CA GLU A 480 -10.61 2.18 12.82
C GLU A 480 -9.29 2.36 12.05
N ILE A 481 -8.34 1.42 12.20
CA ILE A 481 -7.07 1.42 11.46
C ILE A 481 -7.30 1.36 9.94
N ILE A 482 -8.44 0.86 9.47
CA ILE A 482 -8.75 0.88 8.03
C ILE A 482 -8.83 2.31 7.46
N LEU A 483 -9.22 3.31 8.26
CA LEU A 483 -9.36 4.71 7.83
C LEU A 483 -8.02 5.30 7.37
N ARG A 484 -6.92 4.88 8.00
CA ARG A 484 -5.55 5.27 7.62
C ARG A 484 -4.91 4.35 6.58
N LEU A 485 -5.24 3.06 6.57
CA LEU A 485 -4.63 2.10 5.63
C LEU A 485 -5.29 2.09 4.25
N ILE A 486 -6.56 2.47 4.12
CA ILE A 486 -7.27 2.40 2.84
C ILE A 486 -6.67 3.31 1.77
N ILE A 487 -5.95 4.37 2.17
CA ILE A 487 -5.29 5.28 1.24
C ILE A 487 -4.32 4.54 0.30
N SER A 488 -3.73 3.43 0.75
CA SER A 488 -2.78 2.65 -0.05
C SER A 488 -3.42 1.74 -1.10
N CYS A 489 -4.76 1.74 -1.23
CA CYS A 489 -5.51 0.84 -2.10
C CYS A 489 -6.14 1.60 -3.29
N PRO A 490 -5.50 1.67 -4.46
CA PRO A 490 -6.06 2.39 -5.61
C PRO A 490 -7.39 1.81 -6.10
N MET A 491 -7.60 0.50 -5.94
CA MET A 491 -8.86 -0.17 -6.31
C MET A 491 -10.06 0.29 -5.47
N PHE A 492 -9.84 0.69 -4.21
CA PHE A 492 -10.88 1.29 -3.38
C PHE A 492 -11.37 2.60 -4.00
N TYR A 493 -10.44 3.48 -4.39
CA TYR A 493 -10.77 4.78 -4.98
C TYR A 493 -11.39 4.65 -6.38
N LEU A 494 -10.97 3.67 -7.18
CA LEU A 494 -11.59 3.39 -8.48
C LEU A 494 -13.07 3.02 -8.29
N HIS A 495 -13.36 2.08 -7.38
CA HIS A 495 -14.73 1.64 -7.10
C HIS A 495 -15.56 2.73 -6.43
N TYR A 496 -15.01 3.41 -5.43
CA TYR A 496 -15.67 4.48 -4.70
C TYR A 496 -16.02 5.66 -5.63
N GLY A 497 -15.05 6.11 -6.44
CA GLY A 497 -15.27 7.17 -7.41
C GLY A 497 -16.32 6.78 -8.46
N TYR A 498 -16.33 5.52 -8.92
CA TYR A 498 -17.35 5.03 -9.85
C TYR A 498 -18.75 5.10 -9.24
N LEU A 499 -18.91 4.67 -7.98
CA LEU A 499 -20.19 4.75 -7.28
C LEU A 499 -20.67 6.19 -7.12
N LEU A 500 -19.81 7.08 -6.64
CA LEU A 500 -20.16 8.50 -6.45
C LEU A 500 -20.51 9.21 -7.76
N ARG A 501 -19.78 8.90 -8.84
CA ARG A 501 -19.97 9.59 -10.13
C ARG A 501 -21.29 9.23 -10.80
N TYR A 502 -21.72 7.98 -10.69
CA TYR A 502 -22.78 7.42 -11.53
C TYR A 502 -24.03 6.97 -10.78
N PHE A 503 -24.05 7.08 -9.45
CA PHE A 503 -25.17 6.67 -8.62
C PHE A 503 -25.35 7.65 -7.43
N GLU A 504 -26.37 8.50 -7.51
CA GLU A 504 -26.62 9.57 -6.52
C GLU A 504 -26.79 9.06 -5.09
N LYS A 505 -27.34 7.84 -4.93
CA LYS A 505 -27.57 7.21 -3.62
C LYS A 505 -26.29 7.05 -2.79
N TRP A 506 -25.10 7.21 -3.37
CA TRP A 506 -23.82 7.08 -2.65
C TRP A 506 -23.25 8.42 -2.16
N ASN A 507 -23.85 9.55 -2.52
CA ASN A 507 -23.34 10.89 -2.18
C ASN A 507 -23.26 11.16 -0.67
N TYR A 508 -24.06 10.47 0.16
CA TYR A 508 -23.95 10.58 1.62
C TYR A 508 -22.59 10.09 2.15
N LEU A 509 -21.96 9.10 1.51
CA LEU A 509 -20.61 8.63 1.88
C LEU A 509 -19.55 9.69 1.62
N PHE A 510 -19.75 10.52 0.59
CA PHE A 510 -18.87 11.66 0.32
C PHE A 510 -18.98 12.71 1.43
N PHE A 511 -20.19 12.98 1.93
CA PHE A 511 -20.37 13.85 3.09
C PHE A 511 -19.64 13.32 4.33
N ILE A 512 -19.76 12.03 4.62
CA ILE A 512 -19.04 11.38 5.73
C ILE A 512 -17.52 11.52 5.54
N ASN A 513 -17.00 11.31 4.33
CA ASN A 513 -15.58 11.50 4.02
C ASN A 513 -15.11 12.93 4.29
N LEU A 514 -15.88 13.94 3.85
CA LEU A 514 -15.57 15.35 4.10
C LEU A 514 -15.60 15.68 5.60
N LEU A 515 -16.57 15.15 6.35
CA LEU A 515 -16.61 15.31 7.80
C LEU A 515 -15.33 14.77 8.43
N TYR A 516 -14.89 13.57 8.04
CA TYR A 516 -13.65 12.98 8.54
C TYR A 516 -12.41 13.79 8.16
N PHE A 517 -12.36 14.33 6.95
CA PHE A 517 -11.26 15.18 6.50
C PHE A 517 -11.02 16.40 7.41
N PHE A 518 -12.09 17.03 7.92
CA PHE A 518 -12.01 18.22 8.78
C PHE A 518 -11.95 17.91 10.28
N VAL A 519 -12.72 16.92 10.75
CA VAL A 519 -12.79 16.59 12.18
C VAL A 519 -11.55 15.79 12.63
N GLY A 520 -11.00 14.94 11.76
CA GLY A 520 -9.86 14.09 12.12
C GLY A 520 -8.60 14.82 12.55
N PRO A 521 -8.12 15.84 11.83
CA PRO A 521 -6.99 16.65 12.26
C PRO A 521 -7.21 17.32 13.62
N ALA A 522 -8.45 17.76 13.91
CA ALA A 522 -8.80 18.38 15.18
C ALA A 522 -8.70 17.39 16.36
N LEU A 523 -9.30 16.21 16.22
CA LEU A 523 -9.27 15.19 17.27
C LEU A 523 -7.87 14.60 17.46
N PHE A 524 -7.18 14.29 16.35
CA PHE A 524 -5.80 13.81 16.40
C PHE A 524 -4.88 14.80 17.12
N GLY A 525 -4.93 16.08 16.74
CA GLY A 525 -4.09 17.14 17.30
C GLY A 525 -4.37 17.47 18.77
N THR A 526 -5.42 16.91 19.36
CA THR A 526 -5.84 17.15 20.75
C THR A 526 -5.75 15.90 21.62
N TYR A 527 -5.16 14.81 21.10
CA TYR A 527 -5.17 13.47 21.69
C TYR A 527 -6.57 12.89 21.92
N ILE A 528 -7.61 13.37 21.25
CA ILE A 528 -8.91 12.71 21.30
C ILE A 528 -8.90 11.55 20.29
N ALA A 529 -9.19 10.34 20.78
CA ALA A 529 -9.12 9.13 19.97
C ALA A 529 -10.02 9.27 18.72
N TRP A 530 -9.43 9.01 17.56
CA TRP A 530 -10.06 9.24 16.25
C TRP A 530 -9.91 8.04 15.30
N THR A 531 -8.76 7.35 15.33
CA THR A 531 -8.39 6.26 14.42
C THR A 531 -7.29 5.37 14.97
#